data_AF-A0A841GX14-F1
#
_entry.id   AF-A0A841GX14-F1
#
_cell.length_a   1.000
_cell.length_b   1.000
_cell.length_c   1.000
_cell.angle_alpha   90.00
_cell.angle_beta   90.00
_cell.angle_gamma   90.00
#
_symmetry.space_group_name_H-M   'P 1'
#
loop_
_entity.id
_entity.type
_entity.pdbx_description
1 polymer ?
#
loop_
_entity_poly.entity_id
_entity_poly.type
_entity_poly.pdbx_seq_one_letter_code
_entity_poly.pdbx_strand_id
1 'polypeptide(L)'
;MRRILVLAANPVDTSQLQLAKEVHDIKEGLLRSRHRDEFEFLTEWTVTARGLRRALLDHQPEFIHFSGHGNQRGISLEDESGATQRVSTEALAELFARFSDHLRCVLLNSCDSQPQAEAISQGIPYAIGMRGKVADEAAVEFAVGFYDAVGAGRTIDDAFALGCNAIHNIGLPDHSRPVLYRQRADNVEPAAEEHASPVPGKAAPPPIDQGHERPPPENKERAHVAPFFQFLQTALRLGLQSGGRRFAPRIVGAGLYSAVVALLITTLFWLREPEVQRIAFFVLALLGLLIVVLIILPDLNPYVGNFLATVVILGLVGAIVWGAYNIAKINGPPAPGPTRQNFDAMGRIRFEDGRPAEGVAVSIPLLRLSDRTNANGTFSLGEIDYLPGKDTVDLQIAVNDTVTVFRRRIALNAESFDIVLAYQPPPELPVPTVASPGPDTTRPDQPSQDPPEPEAVRRPQLTSGVVAGYVNAAIGGEQYKHFGMNVTGSGTCRLRGRVQVLRGGNRDVHVVVLTAEEFEPYKVKGPYSEIFRERNTSDYTLDVELPGPGRYELVVSNRTSWLTPKYVLVENVRWECSGAAS
;
A
#
# COMPACT_ATOMS: atom_id res chain seq x y z
N MET A 1 16.47 -18.84 12.78
CA MET A 1 15.26 -18.18 12.23
C MET A 1 15.66 -16.78 11.83
N ARG A 2 15.34 -16.38 10.60
CA ARG A 2 15.70 -15.10 9.99
C ARG A 2 14.63 -14.07 10.33
N ARG A 3 15.01 -12.84 10.67
CA ARG A 3 14.05 -11.83 11.12
C ARG A 3 13.90 -10.71 10.11
N ILE A 4 12.65 -10.39 9.77
CA ILE A 4 12.29 -9.23 8.97
C ILE A 4 11.60 -8.24 9.91
N LEU A 5 12.24 -7.09 10.12
CA LEU A 5 11.66 -6.00 10.91
C LEU A 5 11.11 -4.94 9.97
N VAL A 6 9.78 -4.78 9.99
CA VAL A 6 9.09 -3.73 9.25
C VAL A 6 8.82 -2.53 10.16
N LEU A 7 9.32 -1.38 9.76
CA LEU A 7 9.23 -0.10 10.44
C LEU A 7 8.25 0.78 9.67
N ALA A 8 7.09 1.06 10.26
CA ALA A 8 6.05 1.89 9.67
C ALA A 8 5.94 3.22 10.42
N ALA A 9 6.34 4.32 9.77
CA ALA A 9 6.31 5.67 10.34
C ALA A 9 5.31 6.56 9.58
N ASN A 10 4.34 7.13 10.28
CA ASN A 10 3.29 7.98 9.69
C ASN A 10 3.04 9.22 10.54
N PRO A 11 4.02 10.14 10.64
CA PRO A 11 3.92 11.27 11.56
C PRO A 11 2.67 12.12 11.31
N VAL A 12 2.07 12.63 12.39
CA VAL A 12 0.74 13.26 12.38
C VAL A 12 0.65 14.52 11.52
N ASP A 13 1.78 15.19 11.27
CA ASP A 13 1.92 16.40 10.47
C ASP A 13 2.25 16.13 8.98
N THR A 14 2.21 14.87 8.56
CA THR A 14 2.44 14.45 7.16
C THR A 14 1.18 13.93 6.47
N SER A 15 1.21 13.87 5.14
CA SER A 15 0.17 13.20 4.36
C SER A 15 0.13 11.71 4.69
N GLN A 16 -1.04 11.19 5.06
CA GLN A 16 -1.12 9.82 5.57
C GLN A 16 -0.93 8.77 4.47
N LEU A 17 0.03 7.86 4.67
CA LEU A 17 0.30 6.73 3.78
C LEU A 17 -0.52 5.49 4.17
N GLN A 18 -0.78 4.59 3.23
CA GLN A 18 -1.50 3.32 3.46
C GLN A 18 -0.59 2.20 4.00
N LEU A 19 0.23 2.50 5.01
CA LEU A 19 1.27 1.59 5.54
C LEU A 19 0.72 0.24 6.02
N ALA A 20 -0.50 0.22 6.58
CA ALA A 20 -1.17 -1.01 7.01
C ALA A 20 -1.43 -1.99 5.85
N LYS A 21 -1.76 -1.46 4.66
CA LYS A 21 -1.95 -2.28 3.48
C LYS A 21 -0.63 -2.91 3.05
N GLU A 22 0.43 -2.11 3.01
CA GLU A 22 1.77 -2.60 2.65
C GLU A 22 2.25 -3.70 3.59
N VAL A 23 2.19 -3.47 4.91
CA VAL A 23 2.59 -4.46 5.91
C VAL A 23 1.77 -5.75 5.79
N HIS A 24 0.45 -5.62 5.59
CA HIS A 24 -0.43 -6.77 5.41
C HIS A 24 -0.05 -7.59 4.17
N ASP A 25 0.11 -6.92 3.02
CA ASP A 25 0.38 -7.60 1.75
C ASP A 25 1.76 -8.27 1.75
N ILE A 26 2.78 -7.65 2.34
CA ILE A 26 4.11 -8.26 2.53
C ILE A 26 3.99 -9.52 3.40
N LYS A 27 3.29 -9.42 4.54
CA LYS A 27 3.12 -10.54 5.46
C LYS A 27 2.39 -11.70 4.80
N GLU A 28 1.33 -11.42 4.05
CA GLU A 28 0.58 -12.43 3.28
C GLU A 28 1.45 -13.11 2.23
N GLY A 29 2.25 -12.35 1.48
CA GLY A 29 3.20 -12.90 0.49
C GLY A 29 4.22 -13.84 1.14
N LEU A 30 4.84 -13.39 2.25
CA LEU A 30 5.80 -14.20 3.00
C LEU A 30 5.18 -15.48 3.57
N LEU A 31 3.94 -15.42 4.10
CA LEU A 31 3.22 -16.59 4.63
C LEU A 31 2.89 -17.63 3.55
N ARG A 32 2.81 -17.24 2.28
CA ARG A 32 2.55 -18.16 1.15
C ARG A 32 3.83 -18.74 0.56
N SER A 33 4.98 -18.23 0.97
CA SER A 33 6.27 -18.60 0.42
C SER A 33 6.73 -19.99 0.87
N ARG A 34 7.57 -20.63 0.05
CA ARG A 34 8.06 -22.01 0.29
C ARG A 34 8.82 -22.14 1.61
N HIS A 35 9.58 -21.11 1.99
CA HIS A 35 10.42 -21.08 3.19
C HIS A 35 9.83 -20.21 4.30
N ARG A 36 8.49 -20.04 4.35
CA ARG A 36 7.81 -19.18 5.35
C ARG A 36 8.23 -19.47 6.80
N ASP A 37 8.50 -20.73 7.14
CA ASP A 37 8.82 -21.17 8.50
C ASP A 37 10.27 -20.79 8.91
N GLU A 38 11.09 -20.32 7.96
CA GLU A 38 12.44 -19.82 8.24
C GLU A 38 12.45 -18.36 8.69
N PHE A 39 11.33 -17.64 8.49
CA PHE A 39 11.23 -16.21 8.76
C PHE A 39 10.31 -15.89 9.94
N GLU A 40 10.74 -14.92 10.74
CA GLU A 40 9.94 -14.24 11.75
C GLU A 40 9.64 -12.82 11.25
N PHE A 41 8.36 -12.50 11.08
CA PHE A 41 7.89 -11.20 10.58
C PHE A 41 7.46 -10.30 11.74
N LEU A 42 8.25 -9.25 11.99
CA LEU A 42 8.08 -8.31 13.07
C LEU A 42 7.64 -6.95 12.52
N THR A 43 6.82 -6.23 13.27
CA THR A 43 6.35 -4.90 12.87
C THR A 43 6.41 -3.94 14.05
N GLU A 44 7.01 -2.79 13.84
CA GLU A 44 7.01 -1.68 14.78
C GLU A 44 6.25 -0.51 14.15
N TRP A 45 5.19 -0.09 14.84
CA TRP A 45 4.38 1.07 14.51
C TRP A 45 4.85 2.24 15.37
N THR A 46 4.79 3.47 14.84
CA THR A 46 5.14 4.68 15.62
C THR A 46 6.64 4.74 15.93
N VAL A 47 7.47 4.68 14.88
CA VAL A 47 8.92 4.54 15.01
C VAL A 47 9.57 5.88 15.32
N THR A 48 9.94 6.10 16.58
CA THR A 48 10.87 7.19 16.94
C THR A 48 12.32 6.78 16.66
N ALA A 49 13.25 7.74 16.54
CA ALA A 49 14.68 7.41 16.38
C ALA A 49 15.22 6.55 17.54
N ARG A 50 14.71 6.78 18.76
CA ARG A 50 15.01 5.97 19.94
C ARG A 50 14.38 4.58 19.85
N GLY A 51 13.14 4.50 19.39
CA GLY A 51 12.42 3.25 19.14
C GLY A 51 13.14 2.37 18.11
N LEU A 52 13.54 2.95 16.98
CA LEU A 52 14.34 2.29 15.95
C LEU A 52 15.59 1.62 16.51
N ARG A 53 16.40 2.36 17.28
CA ARG A 53 17.60 1.80 17.89
C ARG A 53 17.29 0.66 18.86
N ARG A 54 16.21 0.76 19.64
CA ARG A 54 15.81 -0.31 20.58
C ARG A 54 15.33 -1.56 19.82
N ALA A 55 14.47 -1.39 18.82
CA ALA A 55 13.99 -2.48 18.00
C ALA A 55 15.14 -3.24 17.30
N LEU A 56 16.18 -2.54 16.85
CA LEU A 56 17.39 -3.18 16.31
C LEU A 56 18.14 -4.02 17.36
N LEU A 57 18.27 -3.50 18.59
CA LEU A 57 18.94 -4.21 19.70
C LEU A 57 18.13 -5.42 20.19
N ASP A 58 16.82 -5.26 20.30
CA ASP A 58 15.92 -6.27 20.86
C ASP A 58 15.69 -7.42 19.88
N HIS A 59 15.51 -7.10 18.60
CA HIS A 59 15.13 -8.07 17.58
C HIS A 59 16.30 -8.61 16.76
N GLN A 60 17.44 -7.91 16.68
CA GLN A 60 18.58 -8.28 15.81
C GLN A 60 18.15 -8.75 14.41
N PRO A 61 17.45 -7.89 13.63
CA PRO A 61 16.87 -8.31 12.37
C PRO A 61 17.91 -8.53 11.27
N GLU A 62 17.66 -9.50 10.40
CA GLU A 62 18.48 -9.73 9.20
C GLU A 62 18.04 -8.80 8.05
N PHE A 63 16.76 -8.41 8.05
CA PHE A 63 16.16 -7.50 7.09
C PHE A 63 15.47 -6.34 7.79
N ILE A 64 15.73 -5.13 7.31
CA ILE A 64 14.96 -3.92 7.67
C ILE A 64 14.12 -3.52 6.47
N HIS A 65 12.82 -3.36 6.67
CA HIS A 65 11.93 -2.66 5.73
C HIS A 65 11.44 -1.38 6.37
N PHE A 66 11.82 -0.23 5.85
CA PHE A 66 11.24 1.04 6.25
C PHE A 66 10.17 1.44 5.24
N SER A 67 8.95 1.73 5.73
CA SER A 67 7.91 2.37 4.94
C SER A 67 7.43 3.65 5.64
N GLY A 68 7.46 4.75 4.89
CA GLY A 68 7.14 6.07 5.41
C GLY A 68 7.62 7.19 4.50
N HIS A 69 7.54 8.42 5.01
CA HIS A 69 8.02 9.59 4.26
C HIS A 69 9.54 9.68 4.24
N GLY A 70 10.05 10.27 3.17
CA GLY A 70 11.48 10.49 2.98
C GLY A 70 11.74 11.58 1.94
N ASN A 71 13.00 12.02 1.90
CA ASN A 71 13.54 12.81 0.81
C ASN A 71 15.06 12.61 0.74
N GLN A 72 15.72 13.32 -0.17
CA GLN A 72 17.18 13.27 -0.37
C GLN A 72 18.02 13.55 0.91
N ARG A 73 17.44 14.18 1.95
CA ARG A 73 18.14 14.51 3.20
C ARG A 73 17.94 13.49 4.32
N GLY A 74 17.01 12.55 4.18
CA GLY A 74 16.73 11.55 5.21
C GLY A 74 15.33 10.96 5.15
N ILE A 75 15.04 10.09 6.12
CA ILE A 75 13.69 9.55 6.35
C ILE A 75 12.98 10.32 7.47
N SER A 76 11.65 10.31 7.44
CA SER A 76 10.81 10.88 8.48
C SER A 76 10.39 9.81 9.46
N LEU A 77 10.85 9.95 10.71
CA LEU A 77 10.39 9.19 11.86
C LEU A 77 9.48 10.07 12.72
N GLU A 78 8.99 9.52 13.82
CA GLU A 78 8.17 10.24 14.79
C GLU A 78 9.02 10.78 15.95
N ASP A 79 8.64 11.93 16.51
CA ASP A 79 9.11 12.37 17.82
C ASP A 79 8.16 11.89 18.93
N GLU A 80 8.43 12.30 20.17
CA GLU A 80 7.61 11.94 21.34
C GLU A 80 6.18 12.51 21.29
N SER A 81 5.92 13.48 20.41
CA SER A 81 4.58 14.04 20.15
C SER A 81 3.88 13.39 18.96
N GLY A 82 4.53 12.45 18.27
CA GLY A 82 4.06 11.85 17.03
C GLY A 82 4.26 12.72 15.79
N ALA A 83 4.95 13.86 15.92
CA ALA A 83 5.26 14.76 14.81
C ALA A 83 6.53 14.33 14.07
N THR A 84 6.79 14.92 12.90
CA THR A 84 7.91 14.53 12.06
C THR A 84 9.26 14.87 12.70
N GLN A 85 10.05 13.83 12.96
CA GLN A 85 11.47 13.92 13.22
C GLN A 85 12.26 13.35 12.04
N ARG A 86 12.99 14.21 11.32
CA ARG A 86 13.88 13.75 10.25
C ARG A 86 15.14 13.10 10.83
N VAL A 87 15.47 11.91 10.34
CA VAL A 87 16.77 11.26 10.58
C VAL A 87 17.61 11.37 9.31
N SER A 88 18.81 11.94 9.44
CA SER A 88 19.66 12.20 8.28
C SER A 88 20.25 10.91 7.69
N THR A 89 20.70 11.02 6.43
CA THR A 89 21.39 9.93 5.72
C THR A 89 22.58 9.38 6.52
N GLU A 90 23.40 10.28 7.07
CA GLU A 90 24.60 9.95 7.83
C GLU A 90 24.23 9.21 9.11
N ALA A 91 23.23 9.70 9.85
CA ALA A 91 22.78 9.08 11.08
C ALA A 91 22.21 7.66 10.85
N LEU A 92 21.50 7.43 9.73
CA LEU A 92 21.01 6.10 9.36
C LEU A 92 22.16 5.14 9.03
N ALA A 93 23.10 5.59 8.19
CA ALA A 93 24.24 4.78 7.79
C ALA A 93 25.12 4.41 9.00
N GLU A 94 25.41 5.38 9.88
CA GLU A 94 26.15 5.15 11.12
C GLU A 94 25.43 4.19 12.06
N LEU A 95 24.10 4.31 12.19
CA LEU A 95 23.30 3.42 13.02
C LEU A 95 23.36 1.98 12.50
N PHE A 96 22.99 1.77 11.23
CA PHE A 96 22.91 0.41 10.67
C PHE A 96 24.29 -0.26 10.61
N ALA A 97 25.37 0.49 10.36
CA ALA A 97 26.73 -0.06 10.39
C ALA A 97 27.10 -0.72 11.73
N ARG A 98 26.47 -0.33 12.84
CA ARG A 98 26.67 -0.98 14.16
C ARG A 98 26.06 -2.38 14.28
N PHE A 99 25.23 -2.78 13.33
CA PHE A 99 24.53 -4.07 13.27
C PHE A 99 24.96 -4.89 12.03
N SER A 100 26.09 -4.53 11.41
CA SER A 100 26.59 -5.15 10.17
C SER A 100 26.99 -6.63 10.31
N ASP A 101 27.11 -7.13 11.53
CA ASP A 101 27.39 -8.53 11.86
C ASP A 101 26.21 -9.48 11.52
N HIS A 102 24.98 -8.99 11.56
CA HIS A 102 23.78 -9.79 11.27
C HIS A 102 22.81 -9.12 10.27
N LEU A 103 22.79 -7.79 10.16
CA LEU A 103 21.93 -7.08 9.22
C LEU A 103 22.45 -7.28 7.78
N ARG A 104 21.64 -7.91 6.92
CA ARG A 104 22.01 -8.26 5.55
C ARG A 104 21.43 -7.32 4.52
N CYS A 105 20.20 -6.84 4.72
CA CYS A 105 19.50 -6.03 3.75
C CYS A 105 18.67 -4.92 4.42
N VAL A 106 18.82 -3.69 3.93
CA VAL A 106 17.96 -2.55 4.30
C VAL A 106 17.20 -2.08 3.09
N LEU A 107 15.86 -2.11 3.15
CA LEU A 107 14.96 -1.59 2.13
C LEU A 107 14.31 -0.30 2.66
N LEU A 108 14.58 0.83 2.00
CA LEU A 108 14.00 2.13 2.29
C LEU A 108 12.90 2.46 1.28
N ASN A 109 11.67 2.05 1.58
CA ASN A 109 10.49 2.34 0.79
C ASN A 109 9.93 3.73 1.08
N SER A 110 10.68 4.75 0.67
CA SER A 110 10.34 6.17 0.87
C SER A 110 10.83 7.01 -0.30
N CYS A 111 10.18 8.15 -0.55
CA CYS A 111 10.52 9.02 -1.69
C CYS A 111 11.97 9.51 -1.62
N ASP A 112 12.65 9.52 -2.76
CA ASP A 112 14.03 9.99 -2.94
C ASP A 112 15.04 9.38 -1.94
N SER A 113 14.86 8.10 -1.57
CA SER A 113 15.71 7.40 -0.60
C SER A 113 17.01 6.79 -1.17
N GLN A 114 17.31 7.04 -2.45
CA GLN A 114 18.53 6.57 -3.11
C GLN A 114 19.83 6.99 -2.39
N PRO A 115 20.03 8.27 -1.98
CA PRO A 115 21.26 8.68 -1.29
C PRO A 115 21.49 7.93 0.03
N GLN A 116 20.41 7.58 0.74
CA GLN A 116 20.44 6.82 1.99
C GLN A 116 20.84 5.37 1.73
N ALA A 117 20.24 4.73 0.73
CA ALA A 117 20.60 3.36 0.36
C ALA A 117 22.09 3.27 -0.05
N GLU A 118 22.59 4.25 -0.81
CA GLU A 118 24.01 4.31 -1.18
C GLU A 118 24.92 4.40 0.05
N ALA A 119 24.62 5.31 0.99
CA ALA A 119 25.40 5.47 2.21
C ALA A 119 25.35 4.21 3.10
N ILE A 120 24.18 3.59 3.25
CA ILE A 120 23.99 2.38 4.06
C ILE A 120 24.77 1.20 3.47
N SER A 121 24.82 1.09 2.14
CA SER A 121 25.56 0.01 1.46
C SER A 121 27.06 0.01 1.73
N GLN A 122 27.63 1.09 2.29
CA GLN A 122 29.04 1.10 2.70
C GLN A 122 29.30 0.13 3.87
N GLY A 123 28.30 -0.05 4.75
CA GLY A 123 28.40 -0.93 5.92
C GLY A 123 27.55 -2.20 5.85
N ILE A 124 26.50 -2.23 5.02
CA ILE A 124 25.53 -3.33 4.94
C ILE A 124 25.61 -3.99 3.56
N PRO A 125 25.60 -5.34 3.46
CA PRO A 125 25.75 -6.06 2.20
C PRO A 125 24.81 -5.60 1.08
N TYR A 126 23.54 -5.33 1.40
CA TYR A 126 22.54 -4.85 0.46
C TYR A 126 21.74 -3.68 1.02
N ALA A 127 21.53 -2.66 0.19
CA ALA A 127 20.64 -1.56 0.51
C ALA A 127 19.80 -1.17 -0.71
N ILE A 128 18.50 -1.00 -0.53
CA ILE A 128 17.55 -0.67 -1.59
C ILE A 128 16.88 0.66 -1.25
N GLY A 129 16.81 1.57 -2.23
CA GLY A 129 16.13 2.87 -2.09
C GLY A 129 15.39 3.27 -3.36
N MET A 130 14.69 4.40 -3.32
CA MET A 130 13.88 4.93 -4.41
C MET A 130 14.57 6.12 -5.07
N ARG A 131 14.59 6.16 -6.41
CA ARG A 131 15.24 7.23 -7.17
C ARG A 131 14.54 8.59 -7.08
N GLY A 132 13.25 8.57 -6.79
CA GLY A 132 12.40 9.74 -6.85
C GLY A 132 11.13 9.56 -6.05
N LYS A 133 10.09 10.31 -6.44
CA LYS A 133 8.74 10.08 -5.94
C LYS A 133 8.26 8.70 -6.34
N VAL A 134 7.81 7.94 -5.34
CA VAL A 134 7.19 6.63 -5.51
C VAL A 134 5.70 6.77 -5.26
N ALA A 135 4.88 6.14 -6.11
CA ALA A 135 3.45 6.02 -5.85
C ALA A 135 3.23 4.90 -4.82
N ASP A 136 2.29 5.08 -3.88
CA ASP A 136 1.97 4.08 -2.84
C ASP A 136 1.76 2.67 -3.42
N GLU A 137 1.09 2.56 -4.57
CA GLU A 137 0.87 1.27 -5.24
C GLU A 137 2.18 0.64 -5.74
N ALA A 138 3.12 1.43 -6.29
CA ALA A 138 4.42 0.93 -6.73
C ALA A 138 5.26 0.42 -5.55
N ALA A 139 5.22 1.16 -4.44
CA ALA A 139 5.90 0.82 -3.20
C ALA A 139 5.42 -0.54 -2.67
N VAL A 140 4.09 -0.76 -2.65
CA VAL A 140 3.48 -2.01 -2.20
C VAL A 140 3.84 -3.17 -3.13
N GLU A 141 3.61 -3.03 -4.44
CA GLU A 141 3.86 -4.12 -5.40
C GLU A 141 5.33 -4.54 -5.43
N PHE A 142 6.25 -3.57 -5.33
CA PHE A 142 7.67 -3.88 -5.20
C PHE A 142 7.97 -4.72 -3.97
N ALA A 143 7.48 -4.28 -2.80
CA ALA A 143 7.78 -4.93 -1.53
C ALA A 143 7.22 -6.35 -1.49
N VAL A 144 6.00 -6.56 -1.98
CA VAL A 144 5.37 -7.89 -2.09
C VAL A 144 6.21 -8.79 -2.99
N GLY A 145 6.52 -8.36 -4.23
CA GLY A 145 7.32 -9.17 -5.15
C GLY A 145 8.74 -9.45 -4.65
N PHE A 146 9.34 -8.51 -3.92
CA PHE A 146 10.63 -8.70 -3.27
C PHE A 146 10.57 -9.78 -2.18
N TYR A 147 9.62 -9.68 -1.25
CA TYR A 147 9.52 -10.62 -0.13
C TYR A 147 8.96 -11.99 -0.52
N ASP A 148 8.13 -12.08 -1.56
CA ASP A 148 7.74 -13.35 -2.18
C ASP A 148 8.98 -14.12 -2.66
N ALA A 149 9.90 -13.43 -3.32
CA ALA A 149 11.13 -14.02 -3.82
C ALA A 149 12.10 -14.38 -2.69
N VAL A 150 12.26 -13.53 -1.68
CA VAL A 150 13.08 -13.82 -0.50
C VAL A 150 12.53 -15.05 0.24
N GLY A 151 11.22 -15.12 0.47
CA GLY A 151 10.56 -16.27 1.08
C GLY A 151 10.59 -17.53 0.21
N ALA A 152 10.79 -17.39 -1.10
CA ALA A 152 11.01 -18.51 -2.01
C ALA A 152 12.48 -18.99 -2.03
N GLY A 153 13.36 -18.42 -1.20
CA GLY A 153 14.77 -18.80 -1.11
C GLY A 153 15.64 -18.22 -2.24
N ARG A 154 15.19 -17.15 -2.90
CA ARG A 154 15.97 -16.48 -3.96
C ARG A 154 17.03 -15.56 -3.37
N THR A 155 18.04 -15.25 -4.17
CA THR A 155 19.06 -14.25 -3.81
C THR A 155 18.44 -12.85 -3.75
N ILE A 156 19.12 -11.91 -3.07
CA ILE A 156 18.66 -10.51 -2.99
C ILE A 156 18.60 -9.86 -4.38
N ASP A 157 19.55 -10.18 -5.25
CA ASP A 157 19.56 -9.74 -6.65
C ASP A 157 18.31 -10.18 -7.41
N ASP A 158 17.98 -11.47 -7.32
CA ASP A 158 16.79 -12.04 -7.96
C ASP A 158 15.51 -11.48 -7.36
N ALA A 159 15.46 -11.33 -6.02
CA ALA A 159 14.33 -10.75 -5.33
C ALA A 159 14.08 -9.30 -5.73
N PHE A 160 15.14 -8.51 -5.85
CA PHE A 160 15.07 -7.14 -6.36
C PHE A 160 14.55 -7.10 -7.81
N ALA A 161 15.02 -8.01 -8.66
CA ALA A 161 14.57 -8.09 -10.05
C ALA A 161 13.08 -8.47 -10.14
N LEU A 162 12.60 -9.39 -9.29
CA LEU A 162 11.20 -9.79 -9.23
C LEU A 162 10.30 -8.67 -8.67
N GLY A 163 10.73 -7.96 -7.63
CA GLY A 163 10.02 -6.75 -7.17
C GLY A 163 9.92 -5.68 -8.27
N CYS A 164 11.00 -5.45 -9.03
CA CYS A 164 10.96 -4.54 -10.18
C CYS A 164 10.00 -5.02 -11.28
N ASN A 165 9.93 -6.34 -11.51
CA ASN A 165 8.97 -6.91 -12.46
C ASN A 165 7.52 -6.70 -12.01
N ALA A 166 7.23 -6.82 -10.70
CA ALA A 166 5.89 -6.57 -10.15
C ALA A 166 5.40 -5.14 -10.46
N ILE A 167 6.25 -4.13 -10.27
CA ILE A 167 5.93 -2.74 -10.67
C ILE A 167 5.66 -2.64 -12.18
N HIS A 168 6.47 -3.32 -13.01
CA HIS A 168 6.31 -3.24 -14.46
C HIS A 168 4.97 -3.81 -14.94
N ASN A 169 4.48 -4.87 -14.30
CA ASN A 169 3.22 -5.53 -14.67
C ASN A 169 1.99 -4.64 -14.48
N ILE A 170 2.07 -3.62 -13.62
CA ILE A 170 0.99 -2.64 -13.41
C ILE A 170 1.18 -1.33 -14.20
N GLY A 171 2.20 -1.25 -15.06
CA GLY A 171 2.37 -0.17 -16.03
C GLY A 171 2.82 1.17 -15.44
N LEU A 172 3.48 1.17 -14.27
CA LEU A 172 3.91 2.40 -13.60
C LEU A 172 5.22 3.00 -14.17
N PRO A 173 5.46 4.32 -13.98
CA PRO A 173 6.60 5.02 -14.57
C PRO A 173 7.98 4.57 -14.06
N ASP A 174 9.02 4.69 -14.91
CA ASP A 174 10.41 4.29 -14.57
C ASP A 174 11.01 5.04 -13.38
N HIS A 175 10.57 6.28 -13.08
CA HIS A 175 11.07 7.04 -11.92
C HIS A 175 10.61 6.45 -10.58
N SER A 176 9.59 5.59 -10.58
CA SER A 176 9.13 4.83 -9.41
C SER A 176 9.96 3.57 -9.17
N ARG A 177 10.98 3.31 -10.00
CA ARG A 177 11.80 2.10 -9.89
C ARG A 177 12.82 2.24 -8.75
N PRO A 178 12.88 1.24 -7.85
CA PRO A 178 13.92 1.19 -6.83
C PRO A 178 15.31 0.99 -7.43
N VAL A 179 16.33 1.23 -6.61
CA VAL A 179 17.75 0.97 -6.89
C VAL A 179 18.34 0.09 -5.82
N LEU A 180 19.14 -0.88 -6.25
CA LEU A 180 19.89 -1.78 -5.37
C LEU A 180 21.37 -1.38 -5.35
N TYR A 181 21.88 -1.13 -4.15
CA TYR A 181 23.31 -0.98 -3.87
C TYR A 181 23.83 -2.22 -3.15
N ARG A 182 25.09 -2.57 -3.46
CA ARG A 182 25.83 -3.69 -2.85
C ARG A 182 27.05 -3.12 -2.14
N GLN A 183 27.40 -3.72 -1.01
CA GLN A 183 28.64 -3.37 -0.34
C GLN A 183 29.84 -3.62 -1.25
N ARG A 184 30.74 -2.64 -1.33
CA ARG A 184 32.00 -2.80 -2.07
C ARG A 184 32.84 -3.86 -1.37
N ALA A 185 33.31 -4.83 -2.14
CA ALA A 185 34.14 -5.93 -1.68
C ALA A 185 35.59 -5.48 -1.42
N ASP A 186 35.78 -4.46 -0.58
CA ASP A 186 37.12 -3.96 -0.21
C ASP A 186 37.49 -4.25 1.25
N ASN A 187 36.59 -4.85 2.06
CA ASN A 187 36.79 -5.08 3.51
C ASN A 187 36.27 -6.42 4.04
N VAL A 188 36.28 -7.50 3.25
CA VAL A 188 36.02 -8.84 3.78
C VAL A 188 37.22 -9.73 3.48
N GLU A 189 38.03 -10.00 4.50
CA GLU A 189 38.97 -11.13 4.48
C GLU A 189 38.15 -12.41 4.22
N PRO A 190 38.42 -13.15 3.13
CA PRO A 190 37.60 -14.30 2.78
C PRO A 190 37.92 -15.46 3.74
N ALA A 191 36.93 -15.86 4.52
CA ALA A 191 36.88 -17.20 5.08
C ALA A 191 36.82 -18.21 3.93
N ALA A 192 37.74 -19.16 3.95
CA ALA A 192 37.94 -20.16 2.90
C ALA A 192 36.68 -20.99 2.68
N GLU A 193 36.14 -20.96 1.46
CA GLU A 193 35.24 -22.00 0.95
C GLU A 193 35.98 -22.91 -0.02
N GLU A 194 35.76 -24.19 0.22
CA GLU A 194 36.43 -25.36 -0.29
C GLU A 194 35.97 -25.72 -1.71
N HIS A 195 36.92 -26.26 -2.49
CA HIS A 195 36.83 -26.64 -3.88
C HIS A 195 35.54 -27.34 -4.35
N ALA A 196 34.99 -26.85 -5.47
CA ALA A 196 34.35 -27.70 -6.46
C ALA A 196 34.75 -27.26 -7.88
N SER A 197 35.39 -28.17 -8.61
CA SER A 197 35.94 -28.01 -9.97
C SER A 197 34.87 -27.75 -11.06
N PRO A 198 35.25 -27.17 -12.22
CA PRO A 198 34.32 -26.77 -13.27
C PRO A 198 34.00 -27.90 -14.25
N VAL A 199 32.73 -27.99 -14.66
CA VAL A 199 32.29 -28.82 -15.80
C VAL A 199 32.34 -27.97 -17.09
N PRO A 200 32.95 -28.46 -18.19
CA PRO A 200 33.10 -27.69 -19.42
C PRO A 200 31.93 -27.89 -20.40
N GLY A 201 31.58 -26.82 -21.11
CA GLY A 201 31.01 -26.89 -22.46
C GLY A 201 29.52 -26.57 -22.59
N LYS A 202 29.22 -25.33 -23.03
CA LYS A 202 28.20 -25.12 -24.06
C LYS A 202 28.52 -23.88 -24.89
N ALA A 203 28.35 -24.07 -26.20
CA ALA A 203 28.91 -23.27 -27.28
C ALA A 203 28.31 -21.85 -27.38
N ALA A 204 29.14 -20.94 -27.88
CA ALA A 204 28.75 -19.60 -28.28
C ALA A 204 27.78 -19.62 -29.48
N PRO A 205 26.79 -18.71 -29.53
CA PRO A 205 25.95 -18.53 -30.71
C PRO A 205 26.70 -17.79 -31.84
N PRO A 206 26.30 -17.99 -33.12
CA PRO A 206 26.99 -17.43 -34.28
C PRO A 206 26.73 -15.92 -34.46
N PRO A 207 27.51 -15.23 -35.34
CA PRO A 207 27.55 -13.78 -35.42
C PRO A 207 26.29 -13.18 -36.05
N ILE A 208 25.97 -11.98 -35.57
CA ILE A 208 24.88 -11.11 -36.02
C ILE A 208 25.14 -10.62 -37.46
N ASP A 209 24.16 -10.84 -38.34
CA ASP A 209 24.07 -10.24 -39.67
C ASP A 209 23.85 -8.73 -39.55
N GLN A 210 24.79 -7.95 -40.10
CA GLN A 210 24.70 -6.50 -40.19
C GLN A 210 23.90 -6.14 -41.45
N GLY A 211 22.64 -5.73 -41.27
CA GLY A 211 21.80 -5.33 -42.39
C GLY A 211 20.71 -4.33 -42.02
N HIS A 212 20.91 -3.09 -42.49
CA HIS A 212 19.96 -1.96 -42.55
C HIS A 212 19.69 -1.19 -41.25
N GLU A 213 20.65 -0.31 -40.90
CA GLU A 213 20.34 0.94 -40.19
C GLU A 213 19.36 1.77 -41.04
N ARG A 214 18.15 1.95 -40.51
CA ARG A 214 17.28 3.06 -40.92
C ARG A 214 17.95 4.36 -40.43
N PRO A 215 18.05 5.41 -41.27
CA PRO A 215 18.62 6.67 -40.80
C PRO A 215 17.76 7.23 -39.66
N PRO A 216 18.36 7.90 -38.67
CA PRO A 216 17.61 8.51 -37.58
C PRO A 216 16.66 9.58 -38.15
N PRO A 217 15.48 9.78 -37.55
CA PRO A 217 14.60 10.86 -37.97
C PRO A 217 15.34 12.19 -37.79
N GLU A 218 15.45 12.90 -38.92
CA GLU A 218 16.01 14.23 -39.04
C GLU A 218 15.29 15.18 -38.07
N ASN A 219 15.98 15.61 -37.03
CA ASN A 219 15.50 16.64 -36.10
C ASN A 219 15.34 17.97 -36.85
N LYS A 220 14.15 18.21 -37.40
CA LYS A 220 13.71 19.51 -37.94
C LYS A 220 13.41 20.55 -36.85
N GLU A 221 14.30 20.68 -35.87
CA GLU A 221 14.19 21.71 -34.82
C GLU A 221 15.47 22.52 -34.59
N ARG A 222 16.43 22.50 -35.53
CA ARG A 222 17.61 23.39 -35.48
C ARG A 222 17.68 24.42 -36.62
N ALA A 223 16.56 24.77 -37.24
CA ALA A 223 16.51 25.74 -38.34
C ALA A 223 15.95 27.14 -38.00
N HIS A 224 15.53 27.42 -36.76
CA HIS A 224 14.80 28.66 -36.45
C HIS A 224 15.51 29.69 -35.56
N VAL A 225 16.80 29.51 -35.24
CA VAL A 225 17.53 30.47 -34.37
C VAL A 225 18.53 31.36 -35.13
N ALA A 226 18.84 31.02 -36.40
CA ALA A 226 19.80 31.78 -37.22
C ALA A 226 19.36 33.21 -37.59
N PRO A 227 18.10 33.51 -37.98
CA PRO A 227 17.71 34.88 -38.34
C PRO A 227 17.60 35.83 -37.13
N PHE A 228 17.43 35.27 -35.92
CA PHE A 228 17.25 36.05 -34.69
C PHE A 228 18.55 36.73 -34.22
N PHE A 229 19.68 36.03 -34.30
CA PHE A 229 20.99 36.61 -33.94
C PHE A 229 21.43 37.72 -34.90
N GLN A 230 21.08 37.61 -36.19
CA GLN A 230 21.36 38.65 -37.18
C GLN A 230 20.53 39.92 -36.96
N PHE A 231 19.26 39.80 -36.56
CA PHE A 231 18.41 40.97 -36.28
C PHE A 231 18.85 41.71 -35.01
N LEU A 232 19.21 40.97 -33.95
CA LEU A 232 19.68 41.56 -32.69
C LEU A 232 21.03 42.30 -32.87
N GLN A 233 21.96 41.73 -33.64
CA GLN A 233 23.23 42.38 -33.97
C GLN A 233 23.06 43.64 -34.84
N THR A 234 22.06 43.65 -35.73
CA THR A 234 21.75 44.80 -36.58
C THR A 234 21.10 45.93 -35.78
N ALA A 235 20.17 45.61 -34.87
CA ALA A 235 19.53 46.57 -33.98
C ALA A 235 20.52 47.20 -32.98
N LEU A 236 21.46 46.42 -32.44
CA LEU A 236 22.55 46.92 -31.58
C LEU A 236 23.50 47.87 -32.33
N ARG A 237 23.81 47.59 -33.60
CA ARG A 237 24.65 48.49 -34.43
C ARG A 237 23.95 49.81 -34.78
N LEU A 238 22.65 49.77 -35.10
CA LEU A 238 21.85 50.97 -35.38
C LEU A 238 21.66 51.85 -34.13
N GLY A 239 21.50 51.24 -32.95
CA GLY A 239 21.39 51.98 -31.68
C GLY A 239 22.67 52.67 -31.22
N LEU A 240 23.85 52.19 -31.64
CA LEU A 240 25.15 52.78 -31.30
C LEU A 240 25.59 53.91 -32.25
N GLN A 241 25.02 54.00 -33.46
CA GLN A 241 25.36 55.05 -34.44
C GLN A 241 24.45 56.29 -34.39
N SER A 242 23.26 56.22 -33.79
CA SER A 242 22.37 57.38 -33.65
C SER A 242 22.74 58.21 -32.41
N GLY A 243 23.75 59.08 -32.56
CA GLY A 243 24.05 60.12 -31.59
C GLY A 243 22.92 61.15 -31.50
N GLY A 244 22.05 61.01 -30.50
CA GLY A 244 20.96 61.95 -30.23
C GLY A 244 20.43 61.79 -28.80
N ARG A 245 20.97 62.60 -27.87
CA ARG A 245 20.56 62.61 -26.46
C ARG A 245 19.07 62.98 -26.33
N ARG A 246 18.34 62.16 -25.54
CA ARG A 246 16.97 62.31 -24.97
C ARG A 246 15.85 61.40 -25.50
N PHE A 247 16.04 60.59 -26.55
CA PHE A 247 14.99 59.65 -27.02
C PHE A 247 15.34 58.15 -26.98
N ALA A 248 16.61 57.79 -26.75
CA ALA A 248 17.09 56.41 -26.82
C ALA A 248 16.52 55.40 -25.78
N PRO A 249 16.27 55.72 -24.49
CA PRO A 249 15.83 54.70 -23.53
C PRO A 249 14.37 54.27 -23.72
N ARG A 250 13.53 55.08 -24.40
CA ARG A 250 12.10 54.79 -24.62
C ARG A 250 11.86 53.76 -25.73
N ILE A 251 12.72 53.73 -26.77
CA ILE A 251 12.59 52.80 -27.91
C ILE A 251 13.18 51.42 -27.58
N VAL A 252 14.29 51.38 -26.82
CA VAL A 252 14.92 50.12 -26.39
C VAL A 252 14.04 49.38 -25.38
N GLY A 253 13.38 50.10 -24.46
CA GLY A 253 12.41 49.51 -23.51
C GLY A 253 11.17 48.93 -24.20
N ALA A 254 10.64 49.63 -25.23
CA ALA A 254 9.50 49.14 -26.01
C ALA A 254 9.85 47.87 -26.81
N GLY A 255 11.05 47.79 -27.39
CA GLY A 255 11.51 46.59 -28.12
C GLY A 255 11.70 45.37 -27.22
N LEU A 256 12.27 45.55 -26.04
CA LEU A 256 12.45 44.47 -25.06
C LEU A 256 11.09 43.99 -24.51
N TYR A 257 10.15 44.91 -24.31
CA TYR A 257 8.78 44.60 -23.90
C TYR A 257 8.01 43.76 -24.92
N SER A 258 8.06 44.14 -26.20
CA SER A 258 7.44 43.35 -27.28
C SER A 258 7.99 41.93 -27.36
N ALA A 259 9.29 41.74 -27.08
CA ALA A 259 9.91 40.42 -27.06
C ALA A 259 9.44 39.55 -25.88
N VAL A 260 9.30 40.13 -24.68
CA VAL A 260 8.83 39.41 -23.49
C VAL A 260 7.35 39.03 -23.61
N VAL A 261 6.51 39.93 -24.14
CA VAL A 261 5.09 39.65 -24.39
C VAL A 261 4.92 38.57 -25.46
N ALA A 262 5.70 38.61 -26.55
CA ALA A 262 5.69 37.56 -27.56
C ALA A 262 6.10 36.20 -26.97
N LEU A 263 7.13 36.17 -26.12
CA LEU A 263 7.58 34.96 -25.45
C LEU A 263 6.48 34.37 -24.56
N LEU A 264 5.84 35.18 -23.71
CA LEU A 264 4.73 34.75 -22.85
C LEU A 264 3.53 34.22 -23.64
N ILE A 265 3.16 34.88 -24.75
CA ILE A 265 2.09 34.42 -25.65
C ILE A 265 2.45 33.07 -26.28
N THR A 266 3.71 32.87 -26.69
CA THR A 266 4.16 31.57 -27.23
C THR A 266 4.18 30.46 -26.19
N THR A 267 4.53 30.77 -24.93
CA THR A 267 4.47 29.79 -23.83
C THR A 267 3.02 29.42 -23.48
N LEU A 268 2.08 30.37 -23.64
CA LEU A 268 0.66 30.12 -23.41
C LEU A 268 0.01 29.22 -24.48
N PHE A 269 0.53 29.23 -25.72
CA PHE A 269 0.07 28.33 -26.79
C PHE A 269 0.37 26.84 -26.50
N TRP A 270 1.21 26.54 -25.50
CA TRP A 270 1.54 25.19 -25.04
C TRP A 270 0.60 24.65 -23.93
N LEU A 271 -0.30 25.48 -23.37
CA LEU A 271 -1.34 25.02 -22.44
C LEU A 271 -2.47 24.34 -23.23
N ARG A 272 -2.75 23.06 -22.92
CA ARG A 272 -3.64 22.19 -23.73
C ARG A 272 -5.15 22.46 -23.54
N GLU A 273 -5.52 23.30 -22.58
CA GLU A 273 -6.91 23.54 -22.15
C GLU A 273 -7.46 24.91 -22.64
N PRO A 274 -8.48 24.95 -23.51
CA PRO A 274 -8.92 26.17 -24.21
C PRO A 274 -9.58 27.22 -23.29
N GLU A 275 -10.12 26.82 -22.13
CA GLU A 275 -10.71 27.78 -21.18
C GLU A 275 -9.64 28.51 -20.36
N VAL A 276 -8.57 27.79 -19.97
CA VAL A 276 -7.42 28.35 -19.26
C VAL A 276 -6.68 29.35 -20.15
N GLN A 277 -6.59 29.06 -21.45
CA GLN A 277 -6.01 29.98 -22.43
C GLN A 277 -6.76 31.33 -22.50
N ARG A 278 -8.09 31.34 -22.45
CA ARG A 278 -8.88 32.58 -22.52
C ARG A 278 -8.67 33.45 -21.28
N ILE A 279 -8.66 32.86 -20.09
CA ILE A 279 -8.42 33.57 -18.83
C ILE A 279 -7.01 34.15 -18.80
N ALA A 280 -6.00 33.35 -19.16
CA ALA A 280 -4.61 33.79 -19.21
C ALA A 280 -4.41 34.95 -20.21
N PHE A 281 -5.06 34.91 -21.36
CA PHE A 281 -5.02 35.98 -22.35
C PHE A 281 -5.61 37.30 -21.81
N PHE A 282 -6.78 37.24 -21.16
CA PHE A 282 -7.41 38.41 -20.55
C PHE A 282 -6.55 39.04 -19.44
N VAL A 283 -5.94 38.22 -18.59
CA VAL A 283 -5.05 38.67 -17.51
C VAL A 283 -3.80 39.35 -18.06
N LEU A 284 -3.16 38.77 -19.08
CA LEU A 284 -1.99 39.37 -19.72
C LEU A 284 -2.30 40.67 -20.45
N ALA A 285 -3.45 40.77 -21.11
CA ALA A 285 -3.88 42.00 -21.78
C ALA A 285 -4.09 43.15 -20.77
N LEU A 286 -4.69 42.86 -19.61
CA LEU A 286 -4.87 43.84 -18.54
C LEU A 286 -3.54 44.25 -17.89
N LEU A 287 -2.63 43.31 -17.65
CA LEU A 287 -1.26 43.60 -17.17
C LEU A 287 -0.51 44.51 -18.14
N GLY A 288 -0.62 44.27 -19.45
CA GLY A 288 -0.02 45.13 -20.47
C GLY A 288 -0.61 46.54 -20.48
N LEU A 289 -1.92 46.67 -20.31
CA LEU A 289 -2.59 47.98 -20.19
C LEU A 289 -2.16 48.73 -18.93
N LEU A 290 -2.03 48.05 -17.79
CA LEU A 290 -1.55 48.63 -16.53
C LEU A 290 -0.15 49.23 -16.70
N ILE A 291 0.74 48.52 -17.38
CA ILE A 291 2.12 48.95 -17.63
C ILE A 291 2.14 50.17 -18.56
N VAL A 292 1.30 50.20 -19.61
CA VAL A 292 1.14 51.37 -20.49
C VAL A 292 0.67 52.60 -19.70
N VAL A 293 -0.29 52.43 -18.80
CA VAL A 293 -0.77 53.50 -17.92
C VAL A 293 0.33 54.00 -16.97
N LEU A 294 1.10 53.08 -16.37
CA LEU A 294 2.15 53.45 -15.41
C LEU A 294 3.39 54.07 -16.07
N ILE A 295 3.70 53.73 -17.33
CA ILE A 295 4.92 54.20 -18.02
C ILE A 295 4.65 55.41 -18.94
N ILE A 296 3.50 55.48 -19.60
CA ILE A 296 3.22 56.49 -20.65
C ILE A 296 2.37 57.65 -20.13
N LEU A 297 1.39 57.38 -19.25
CA LEU A 297 0.44 58.39 -18.76
C LEU A 297 0.90 59.29 -17.58
N PRO A 298 2.06 59.12 -16.91
CA PRO A 298 2.49 60.07 -15.88
C PRO A 298 2.63 61.52 -16.36
N ASP A 299 2.90 61.71 -17.67
CA ASP A 299 3.13 63.03 -18.28
C ASP A 299 1.81 63.80 -18.57
N LEU A 300 0.63 63.18 -18.42
CA LEU A 300 -0.65 63.74 -18.88
C LEU A 300 -1.58 64.26 -17.77
N ASN A 301 -1.59 63.65 -16.57
CA ASN A 301 -2.16 64.15 -15.29
C ASN A 301 -2.10 63.02 -14.24
N PRO A 302 -1.43 63.21 -13.07
CA PRO A 302 -1.25 62.14 -12.07
C PRO A 302 -2.56 61.59 -11.49
N TYR A 303 -3.63 62.39 -11.46
CA TYR A 303 -4.95 61.93 -11.01
C TYR A 303 -5.61 60.97 -12.02
N VAL A 304 -5.40 61.20 -13.32
CA VAL A 304 -5.92 60.36 -14.39
C VAL A 304 -5.14 59.05 -14.47
N GLY A 305 -3.81 59.10 -14.30
CA GLY A 305 -2.95 57.91 -14.24
C GLY A 305 -3.31 56.97 -13.08
N ASN A 306 -3.48 57.51 -11.87
CA ASN A 306 -3.86 56.71 -10.71
C ASN A 306 -5.28 56.12 -10.81
N PHE A 307 -6.23 56.88 -11.38
CA PHE A 307 -7.58 56.37 -11.63
C PHE A 307 -7.58 55.21 -12.61
N LEU A 308 -6.88 55.35 -13.74
CA LEU A 308 -6.75 54.29 -14.74
C LEU A 308 -6.03 53.05 -14.20
N ALA A 309 -4.96 53.22 -13.43
CA ALA A 309 -4.25 52.10 -12.80
C ALA A 309 -5.17 51.31 -11.84
N THR A 310 -5.99 52.02 -11.06
CA THR A 310 -6.94 51.41 -10.12
C THR A 310 -8.00 50.58 -10.85
N VAL A 311 -8.55 51.09 -11.96
CA VAL A 311 -9.52 50.35 -12.78
C VAL A 311 -8.93 49.07 -13.35
N VAL A 312 -7.67 49.10 -13.80
CA VAL A 312 -7.01 47.92 -14.36
C VAL A 312 -6.68 46.88 -13.29
N ILE A 313 -6.26 47.30 -12.08
CA ILE A 313 -6.04 46.39 -10.95
C ILE A 313 -7.34 45.69 -10.55
N LEU A 314 -8.45 46.41 -10.47
CA LEU A 314 -9.76 45.82 -10.16
C LEU A 314 -10.20 44.82 -11.25
N GLY A 315 -9.91 45.09 -12.52
CA GLY A 315 -10.13 44.16 -13.62
C GLY A 315 -9.31 42.86 -13.50
N LEU A 316 -8.03 42.96 -13.11
CA LEU A 316 -7.15 41.81 -12.89
C LEU A 316 -7.64 40.92 -11.74
N VAL A 317 -8.03 41.53 -10.61
CA VAL A 317 -8.60 40.81 -9.47
C VAL A 317 -9.88 40.07 -9.88
N GLY A 318 -10.76 40.73 -10.63
CA GLY A 318 -11.99 40.12 -11.15
C GLY A 318 -11.73 38.90 -12.05
N ALA A 319 -10.75 38.99 -12.95
CA ALA A 319 -10.38 37.89 -13.85
C ALA A 319 -9.81 36.67 -13.10
N ILE A 320 -9.02 36.89 -12.05
CA ILE A 320 -8.46 35.82 -11.20
C ILE A 320 -9.57 35.12 -10.43
N VAL A 321 -10.47 35.89 -9.80
CA VAL A 321 -11.61 35.33 -9.04
C VAL A 321 -12.55 34.55 -9.96
N TRP A 322 -12.83 35.07 -11.15
CA TRP A 322 -13.64 34.38 -12.16
C TRP A 322 -12.98 33.10 -12.69
N GLY A 323 -11.65 33.10 -12.87
CA GLY A 323 -10.88 31.92 -13.24
C GLY A 323 -10.90 30.85 -12.14
N ALA A 324 -10.70 31.23 -10.88
CA ALA A 324 -10.78 30.32 -9.74
C ALA A 324 -12.18 29.69 -9.60
N TYR A 325 -13.23 30.49 -9.80
CA TYR A 325 -14.62 30.02 -9.79
C TYR A 325 -14.91 29.00 -10.90
N ASN A 326 -14.42 29.22 -12.12
CA ASN A 326 -14.63 28.27 -13.22
C ASN A 326 -13.77 27.00 -13.09
N ILE A 327 -12.54 27.09 -12.56
CA ILE A 327 -11.73 25.89 -12.26
C ILE A 327 -12.44 25.01 -11.22
N ALA A 328 -13.05 25.61 -10.19
CA ALA A 328 -13.87 24.87 -9.23
C ALA A 328 -15.12 24.22 -9.86
N LYS A 329 -15.66 24.81 -10.94
CA LYS A 329 -16.82 24.31 -11.68
C LYS A 329 -16.45 23.18 -12.68
N ILE A 330 -15.27 23.24 -13.30
CA ILE A 330 -14.75 22.19 -14.21
C ILE A 330 -14.44 20.90 -13.46
N ASN A 331 -13.99 20.99 -12.20
CA ASN A 331 -13.71 19.81 -11.39
C ASN A 331 -14.96 19.03 -10.94
N GLY A 332 -16.17 19.57 -11.18
CA GLY A 332 -17.44 18.95 -10.79
C GLY A 332 -17.57 18.69 -9.27
N PRO A 333 -18.77 18.36 -8.76
CA PRO A 333 -18.82 17.63 -7.49
C PRO A 333 -18.11 16.28 -7.68
N PRO A 334 -17.45 15.73 -6.64
CA PRO A 334 -16.86 14.40 -6.70
C PRO A 334 -17.89 13.40 -7.25
N ALA A 335 -17.43 12.47 -8.10
CA ALA A 335 -18.30 11.45 -8.70
C ALA A 335 -19.24 10.85 -7.64
N PRO A 336 -20.53 10.63 -7.97
CA PRO A 336 -21.46 10.04 -7.02
C PRO A 336 -20.84 8.73 -6.51
N GLY A 337 -20.83 8.58 -5.19
CA GLY A 337 -20.29 7.40 -4.54
C GLY A 337 -21.00 6.12 -5.00
N PRO A 338 -20.49 4.95 -4.59
CA PRO A 338 -21.11 3.67 -4.90
C PRO A 338 -22.62 3.72 -4.57
N THR A 339 -23.45 3.35 -5.53
CA THR A 339 -24.90 3.32 -5.37
C THR A 339 -25.32 1.87 -5.21
N ARG A 340 -26.08 1.55 -4.16
CA ARG A 340 -26.58 0.18 -3.97
C ARG A 340 -27.59 -0.18 -5.04
N GLN A 341 -27.34 -1.26 -5.75
CA GLN A 341 -28.29 -1.92 -6.64
C GLN A 341 -28.42 -3.39 -6.26
N ASN A 342 -29.64 -3.92 -6.37
CA ASN A 342 -29.90 -5.34 -6.14
C ASN A 342 -29.60 -6.12 -7.43
N PHE A 343 -28.67 -7.07 -7.36
CA PHE A 343 -28.31 -7.93 -8.50
C PHE A 343 -28.82 -9.34 -8.23
N ASP A 344 -29.88 -9.72 -8.95
CA ASP A 344 -30.56 -11.02 -8.81
C ASP A 344 -29.86 -12.10 -9.66
N ALA A 345 -28.53 -12.13 -9.60
CA ALA A 345 -27.70 -13.02 -10.40
C ALA A 345 -27.18 -14.18 -9.56
N MET A 346 -27.36 -15.42 -10.05
CA MET A 346 -26.90 -16.64 -9.37
C MET A 346 -25.60 -17.18 -9.96
N GLY A 347 -24.59 -17.38 -9.11
CA GLY A 347 -23.36 -18.09 -9.46
C GLY A 347 -23.45 -19.57 -9.12
N ARG A 348 -22.93 -20.45 -9.97
CA ARG A 348 -22.78 -21.88 -9.69
C ARG A 348 -21.33 -22.31 -9.84
N ILE A 349 -20.82 -23.06 -8.87
CA ILE A 349 -19.44 -23.57 -8.83
C ILE A 349 -19.46 -25.10 -8.85
N ARG A 350 -18.69 -25.69 -9.76
CA ARG A 350 -18.52 -27.14 -9.93
C ARG A 350 -17.04 -27.49 -10.05
N PHE A 351 -16.66 -28.69 -9.65
CA PHE A 351 -15.35 -29.25 -9.95
C PHE A 351 -15.32 -29.77 -11.41
N GLU A 352 -14.14 -29.92 -12.00
CA GLU A 352 -13.96 -30.47 -13.36
C GLU A 352 -14.57 -31.87 -13.52
N ASP A 353 -14.69 -32.64 -12.43
CA ASP A 353 -15.36 -33.95 -12.41
C ASP A 353 -16.90 -33.86 -12.39
N GLY A 354 -17.45 -32.64 -12.46
CA GLY A 354 -18.88 -32.36 -12.54
C GLY A 354 -19.60 -32.28 -11.18
N ARG A 355 -18.93 -32.56 -10.07
CA ARG A 355 -19.53 -32.50 -8.74
C ARG A 355 -19.77 -31.04 -8.29
N PRO A 356 -20.87 -30.76 -7.55
CA PRO A 356 -21.09 -29.44 -6.96
C PRO A 356 -20.00 -29.14 -5.94
N ALA A 357 -19.47 -27.91 -5.96
CA ALA A 357 -18.45 -27.49 -5.04
C ALA A 357 -19.08 -26.96 -3.74
N GLU A 358 -19.68 -27.85 -2.94
CA GLU A 358 -20.40 -27.49 -1.71
C GLU A 358 -19.48 -26.86 -0.65
N GLY A 359 -19.97 -25.84 0.06
CA GLY A 359 -19.26 -25.21 1.16
C GLY A 359 -18.05 -24.35 0.77
N VAL A 360 -17.76 -24.18 -0.52
CA VAL A 360 -16.71 -23.29 -1.04
C VAL A 360 -17.06 -21.85 -0.73
N ALA A 361 -16.10 -21.13 -0.14
CA ALA A 361 -16.28 -19.73 0.22
C ALA A 361 -16.04 -18.85 -1.01
N VAL A 362 -17.00 -17.99 -1.31
CA VAL A 362 -16.91 -17.02 -2.40
C VAL A 362 -16.89 -15.63 -1.79
N SER A 363 -15.87 -14.86 -2.13
CA SER A 363 -15.69 -13.48 -1.69
C SER A 363 -15.55 -12.59 -2.90
N ILE A 364 -16.13 -11.40 -2.82
CA ILE A 364 -16.09 -10.43 -3.92
C ILE A 364 -15.44 -9.17 -3.36
N PRO A 365 -14.22 -8.80 -3.78
CA PRO A 365 -13.45 -7.72 -3.13
C PRO A 365 -14.13 -6.34 -3.14
N LEU A 366 -15.01 -6.10 -4.12
CA LEU A 366 -15.80 -4.86 -4.21
C LEU A 366 -17.13 -4.93 -3.43
N LEU A 367 -17.42 -6.07 -2.82
CA LEU A 367 -18.56 -6.32 -1.95
C LEU A 367 -18.12 -6.62 -0.53
N ARG A 368 -19.00 -6.36 0.43
CA ARG A 368 -18.82 -6.80 1.83
C ARG A 368 -19.50 -8.14 2.09
N LEU A 369 -19.52 -9.02 1.09
CA LEU A 369 -20.22 -10.30 1.16
C LEU A 369 -19.23 -11.43 0.89
N SER A 370 -19.08 -12.28 1.89
CA SER A 370 -18.55 -13.62 1.76
C SER A 370 -19.70 -14.58 1.95
N ASP A 371 -20.00 -15.41 0.97
CA ASP A 371 -21.04 -16.42 1.07
C ASP A 371 -20.46 -17.80 0.79
N ARG A 372 -21.10 -18.85 1.32
CA ARG A 372 -20.73 -20.23 1.02
C ARG A 372 -21.74 -20.81 0.05
N THR A 373 -21.23 -21.50 -0.97
CA THR A 373 -22.09 -22.26 -1.87
C THR A 373 -22.92 -23.29 -1.11
N ASN A 374 -24.20 -23.40 -1.44
CA ASN A 374 -25.10 -24.42 -0.88
C ASN A 374 -24.75 -25.84 -1.37
N ALA A 375 -25.56 -26.85 -0.97
CA ALA A 375 -25.37 -28.26 -1.34
C ALA A 375 -25.32 -28.53 -2.86
N ASN A 376 -25.81 -27.60 -3.68
CA ASN A 376 -25.78 -27.70 -5.13
C ASN A 376 -24.66 -26.86 -5.78
N GLY A 377 -23.75 -26.29 -4.97
CA GLY A 377 -22.65 -25.46 -5.44
C GLY A 377 -23.07 -24.04 -5.85
N THR A 378 -24.26 -23.57 -5.49
CA THR A 378 -24.79 -22.25 -5.93
C THR A 378 -24.70 -21.18 -4.84
N PHE A 379 -24.53 -19.91 -5.25
CA PHE A 379 -24.53 -18.72 -4.39
C PHE A 379 -25.20 -17.52 -5.09
N SER A 380 -25.71 -16.55 -4.33
CA SER A 380 -26.33 -15.32 -4.87
C SER A 380 -25.43 -14.11 -4.65
N LEU A 381 -25.46 -13.17 -5.60
CA LEU A 381 -24.66 -11.94 -5.55
C LEU A 381 -25.29 -10.84 -4.67
N GLY A 382 -26.62 -10.83 -4.51
CA GLY A 382 -27.34 -9.93 -3.61
C GLY A 382 -27.20 -8.43 -3.92
N GLU A 383 -27.27 -7.58 -2.88
CA GLU A 383 -27.08 -6.14 -3.02
C GLU A 383 -25.61 -5.78 -3.23
N ILE A 384 -25.32 -5.09 -4.33
CA ILE A 384 -23.97 -4.66 -4.71
C ILE A 384 -23.86 -3.14 -4.74
N ASP A 385 -22.77 -2.64 -4.17
CA ASP A 385 -22.30 -1.27 -4.31
C ASP A 385 -21.80 -1.07 -5.76
N TYR A 386 -22.69 -0.65 -6.65
CA TYR A 386 -22.41 -0.45 -8.06
C TYR A 386 -21.75 0.91 -8.33
N LEU A 387 -20.68 0.89 -9.12
CA LEU A 387 -20.01 2.08 -9.63
C LEU A 387 -20.42 2.30 -11.09
N PRO A 388 -21.06 3.44 -11.44
CA PRO A 388 -21.46 3.73 -12.81
C PRO A 388 -20.29 3.62 -13.78
N GLY A 389 -20.41 2.75 -14.80
CA GLY A 389 -19.39 2.54 -15.83
C GLY A 389 -18.48 1.33 -15.61
N LYS A 390 -18.65 0.57 -14.52
CA LYS A 390 -18.06 -0.77 -14.37
C LYS A 390 -19.10 -1.84 -14.64
N ASP A 391 -18.99 -2.52 -15.77
CA ASP A 391 -19.86 -3.59 -16.24
C ASP A 391 -19.42 -4.99 -15.76
N THR A 392 -18.29 -5.08 -15.06
CA THR A 392 -17.74 -6.35 -14.56
C THR A 392 -17.29 -6.29 -13.11
N VAL A 393 -17.39 -7.42 -12.42
CA VAL A 393 -16.92 -7.62 -11.04
C VAL A 393 -15.90 -8.76 -10.98
N ASP A 394 -14.86 -8.58 -10.18
CA ASP A 394 -13.88 -9.62 -9.88
C ASP A 394 -14.38 -10.48 -8.71
N LEU A 395 -14.43 -11.79 -8.90
CA LEU A 395 -14.69 -12.73 -7.81
C LEU A 395 -13.39 -13.41 -7.35
N GLN A 396 -13.31 -13.66 -6.05
CA GLN A 396 -12.30 -14.50 -5.42
C GLN A 396 -12.98 -15.74 -4.83
N ILE A 397 -12.47 -16.92 -5.16
CA ILE A 397 -13.04 -18.20 -4.73
C ILE A 397 -12.01 -18.91 -3.86
N ALA A 398 -12.41 -19.37 -2.68
CA ALA A 398 -11.55 -20.08 -1.74
C ALA A 398 -12.11 -21.49 -1.49
N VAL A 399 -11.29 -22.51 -1.76
CA VAL A 399 -11.66 -23.93 -1.66
C VAL A 399 -10.99 -24.53 -0.42
N ASN A 400 -11.77 -25.19 0.44
CA ASN A 400 -11.29 -25.95 1.62
C ASN A 400 -10.41 -25.14 2.59
N ASP A 401 -10.76 -23.88 2.84
CA ASP A 401 -9.99 -22.95 3.72
C ASP A 401 -8.52 -22.73 3.29
N THR A 402 -8.12 -23.23 2.11
CA THR A 402 -6.89 -22.89 1.40
C THR A 402 -7.17 -21.78 0.39
N VAL A 403 -6.41 -20.68 0.51
CA VAL A 403 -6.56 -19.46 -0.30
C VAL A 403 -5.98 -19.67 -1.71
N THR A 404 -6.60 -20.52 -2.51
CA THR A 404 -6.32 -20.60 -3.96
C THR A 404 -7.18 -19.55 -4.66
N VAL A 405 -6.68 -18.32 -4.78
CA VAL A 405 -7.47 -17.19 -5.33
C VAL A 405 -7.63 -17.33 -6.85
N PHE A 406 -8.74 -17.89 -7.29
CA PHE A 406 -9.15 -17.77 -8.69
C PHE A 406 -9.81 -16.40 -8.89
N ARG A 407 -9.16 -15.51 -9.66
CA ARG A 407 -9.78 -14.26 -10.11
C ARG A 407 -10.52 -14.50 -11.41
N ARG A 408 -11.84 -14.28 -11.39
CA ARG A 408 -12.64 -14.29 -12.61
C ARG A 408 -13.45 -13.01 -12.71
N ARG A 409 -13.35 -12.38 -13.88
CA ARG A 409 -14.15 -11.21 -14.23
C ARG A 409 -15.50 -11.68 -14.77
N ILE A 410 -16.59 -11.23 -14.16
CA ILE A 410 -17.95 -11.60 -14.54
C ILE A 410 -18.75 -10.36 -14.89
N ALA A 411 -19.47 -10.43 -16.01
CA ALA A 411 -20.35 -9.35 -16.45
C ALA A 411 -21.60 -9.27 -15.55
N LEU A 412 -21.91 -8.07 -15.07
CA LEU A 412 -23.00 -7.81 -14.13
C LEU A 412 -24.41 -7.89 -14.75
N ASN A 413 -24.51 -8.14 -16.06
CA ASN A 413 -25.77 -8.22 -16.81
C ASN A 413 -26.29 -9.65 -17.01
N ALA A 414 -25.63 -10.66 -16.46
CA ALA A 414 -26.01 -12.07 -16.62
C ALA A 414 -26.93 -12.53 -15.48
N GLU A 415 -28.05 -13.19 -15.82
CA GLU A 415 -28.98 -13.80 -14.84
C GLU A 415 -28.32 -14.95 -14.06
N SER A 416 -27.38 -15.67 -14.68
CA SER A 416 -26.57 -16.69 -14.00
C SER A 416 -25.23 -16.94 -14.71
N PHE A 417 -24.27 -17.51 -13.98
CA PHE A 417 -22.96 -17.88 -14.52
C PHE A 417 -22.39 -19.14 -13.84
N ASP A 418 -21.64 -19.94 -14.61
CA ASP A 418 -21.01 -21.19 -14.15
C ASP A 418 -19.49 -21.04 -14.03
N ILE A 419 -18.91 -21.51 -12.93
CA ILE A 419 -17.46 -21.55 -12.66
C ILE A 419 -17.02 -23.00 -12.43
N VAL A 420 -15.98 -23.43 -13.16
CA VAL A 420 -15.43 -24.80 -13.08
C VAL A 420 -14.04 -24.73 -12.45
N LEU A 421 -13.79 -25.54 -11.43
CA LEU A 421 -12.53 -25.59 -10.67
C LEU A 421 -11.77 -26.89 -10.95
N ALA A 422 -10.49 -26.79 -11.31
CA ALA A 422 -9.59 -27.93 -11.42
C ALA A 422 -9.16 -28.37 -10.00
N TYR A 423 -9.61 -29.55 -9.56
CA TYR A 423 -9.18 -30.16 -8.29
C TYR A 423 -8.42 -31.45 -8.56
N GLN A 424 -7.17 -31.53 -8.12
CA GLN A 424 -6.41 -32.78 -8.07
C GLN A 424 -6.50 -33.35 -6.65
N PRO A 425 -7.17 -34.49 -6.42
CA PRO A 425 -7.17 -35.13 -5.11
C PRO A 425 -5.75 -35.57 -4.72
N PRO A 426 -5.38 -35.49 -3.44
CA PRO A 426 -4.10 -36.01 -2.97
C PRO A 426 -3.99 -37.53 -3.26
N PRO A 427 -2.79 -38.04 -3.57
CA PRO A 427 -2.61 -39.46 -3.85
C PRO A 427 -3.00 -40.29 -2.61
N GLU A 428 -3.85 -41.30 -2.81
CA GLU A 428 -4.27 -42.23 -1.75
C GLU A 428 -3.03 -42.89 -1.12
N LEU A 429 -2.88 -42.73 0.20
CA LEU A 429 -1.90 -43.48 0.96
C LEU A 429 -2.25 -44.97 0.88
N PRO A 430 -1.26 -45.86 0.68
CA PRO A 430 -1.52 -47.28 0.56
C PRO A 430 -2.13 -47.82 1.85
N VAL A 431 -3.31 -48.43 1.72
CA VAL A 431 -3.97 -49.18 2.79
C VAL A 431 -3.06 -50.36 3.19
N PRO A 432 -2.72 -50.53 4.48
CA PRO A 432 -1.93 -51.68 4.90
C PRO A 432 -2.72 -52.96 4.67
N THR A 433 -2.15 -53.85 3.87
CA THR A 433 -2.71 -55.14 3.52
C THR A 433 -2.91 -55.98 4.79
N VAL A 434 -4.17 -56.25 5.14
CA VAL A 434 -4.53 -57.22 6.17
C VAL A 434 -4.12 -58.60 5.67
N ALA A 435 -3.09 -59.19 6.28
CA ALA A 435 -2.73 -60.58 6.05
C ALA A 435 -3.83 -61.50 6.59
N SER A 436 -4.35 -62.39 5.74
CA SER A 436 -5.28 -63.45 6.12
C SER A 436 -4.61 -64.52 7.00
N PRO A 437 -5.37 -65.25 7.85
CA PRO A 437 -4.81 -66.16 8.84
C PRO A 437 -4.54 -67.56 8.26
N GLY A 438 -3.44 -68.18 8.70
CA GLY A 438 -3.10 -69.59 8.52
C GLY A 438 -2.64 -70.21 9.84
N PRO A 439 -2.72 -71.55 10.00
CA PRO A 439 -3.38 -72.15 11.16
C PRO A 439 -2.46 -72.53 12.33
N ASP A 440 -3.07 -72.40 13.51
CA ASP A 440 -2.94 -73.18 14.76
C ASP A 440 -1.82 -74.23 14.87
N THR A 441 -0.90 -74.01 15.82
CA THR A 441 -0.30 -75.08 16.63
C THR A 441 -0.02 -74.60 18.07
N THR A 442 -0.89 -75.01 19.00
CA THR A 442 -0.61 -75.60 20.34
C THR A 442 0.73 -75.30 21.06
N ARG A 443 0.70 -74.58 22.21
CA ARG A 443 0.96 -75.07 23.61
C ARG A 443 1.14 -73.89 24.61
N PRO A 444 0.93 -74.10 25.93
CA PRO A 444 0.75 -73.05 26.93
C PRO A 444 2.00 -72.74 27.79
N ASP A 445 1.85 -71.69 28.61
CA ASP A 445 2.61 -71.28 29.82
C ASP A 445 3.71 -70.21 29.68
N GLN A 446 3.37 -68.96 30.01
CA GLN A 446 3.81 -68.23 31.23
C GLN A 446 3.50 -66.72 31.12
N PRO A 447 3.14 -66.02 32.23
CA PRO A 447 2.88 -64.59 32.21
C PRO A 447 4.17 -63.79 32.39
N SER A 448 4.64 -63.12 31.33
CA SER A 448 5.65 -62.06 31.45
C SER A 448 4.97 -60.76 31.85
N GLN A 449 5.32 -60.26 33.03
CA GLN A 449 4.99 -58.92 33.49
C GLN A 449 5.88 -57.92 32.73
N ASP A 450 5.31 -57.24 31.74
CA ASP A 450 5.89 -55.99 31.24
C ASP A 450 5.44 -54.84 32.15
N PRO A 451 6.34 -53.90 32.52
CA PRO A 451 5.96 -52.74 33.32
C PRO A 451 5.01 -51.83 32.50
N PRO A 452 4.04 -51.16 33.14
CA PRO A 452 3.13 -50.29 32.41
C PRO A 452 3.92 -49.18 31.72
N GLU A 453 3.69 -49.04 30.41
CA GLU A 453 4.13 -47.93 29.60
C GLU A 453 3.73 -46.62 30.30
N PRO A 454 4.61 -45.62 30.45
CA PRO A 454 4.26 -44.39 31.15
C PRO A 454 3.10 -43.73 30.40
N GLU A 455 1.97 -43.58 31.08
CA GLU A 455 0.79 -42.88 30.60
C GLU A 455 1.24 -41.56 29.95
N ALA A 456 1.10 -41.50 28.62
CA ALA A 456 1.36 -40.29 27.88
C ALA A 456 0.43 -39.22 28.47
N VAL A 457 1.03 -38.23 29.14
CA VAL A 457 0.33 -37.03 29.63
C VAL A 457 -0.38 -36.41 28.42
N ARG A 458 -1.68 -36.71 28.28
CA ARG A 458 -2.51 -36.12 27.23
C ARG A 458 -2.53 -34.63 27.49
N ARG A 459 -1.81 -33.87 26.66
CA ARG A 459 -1.89 -32.41 26.66
C ARG A 459 -3.36 -32.04 26.45
N PRO A 460 -3.94 -31.13 27.25
CA PRO A 460 -5.32 -30.70 27.05
C PRO A 460 -5.49 -30.21 25.62
N GLN A 461 -6.45 -30.77 24.89
CA GLN A 461 -6.78 -30.33 23.54
C GLN A 461 -7.27 -28.88 23.63
N LEU A 462 -6.49 -27.94 23.10
CA LEU A 462 -6.95 -26.56 22.94
C LEU A 462 -7.91 -26.52 21.75
N THR A 463 -9.12 -26.02 22.00
CA THR A 463 -10.05 -25.63 20.93
C THR A 463 -9.95 -24.12 20.74
N SER A 464 -9.86 -23.66 19.50
CA SER A 464 -9.72 -22.23 19.20
C SER A 464 -10.42 -21.86 17.90
N GLY A 465 -10.75 -20.58 17.76
CA GLY A 465 -11.36 -20.04 16.54
C GLY A 465 -10.97 -18.59 16.31
N VAL A 466 -10.76 -18.23 15.04
CA VAL A 466 -10.45 -16.86 14.63
C VAL A 466 -11.74 -16.05 14.54
N VAL A 467 -11.75 -14.89 15.19
CA VAL A 467 -12.86 -13.93 15.18
C VAL A 467 -12.58 -12.79 14.20
N ALA A 468 -11.36 -12.23 14.25
CA ALA A 468 -10.90 -11.21 13.32
C ALA A 468 -9.37 -11.28 13.20
N GLY A 469 -8.85 -11.53 11.99
CA GLY A 469 -7.41 -11.55 11.72
C GLY A 469 -6.81 -10.14 11.78
N TYR A 470 -7.07 -9.33 10.77
CA TYR A 470 -6.70 -7.91 10.73
C TYR A 470 -7.83 -7.14 10.05
N VAL A 471 -8.57 -6.34 10.83
CA VAL A 471 -9.71 -5.58 10.30
C VAL A 471 -9.49 -4.10 10.55
N ASN A 472 -9.36 -3.34 9.47
CA ASN A 472 -9.42 -1.88 9.50
C ASN A 472 -10.85 -1.43 9.19
N ALA A 473 -11.48 -0.74 10.14
CA ALA A 473 -12.87 -0.32 10.01
C ALA A 473 -13.06 1.14 10.38
N ALA A 474 -13.78 1.87 9.52
CA ALA A 474 -14.36 3.16 9.88
C ALA A 474 -15.68 2.94 10.64
N ILE A 475 -15.84 3.63 11.76
CA ILE A 475 -17.02 3.64 12.61
C ILE A 475 -17.51 5.08 12.68
N GLY A 476 -18.64 5.40 12.03
CA GLY A 476 -19.24 6.73 12.08
C GLY A 476 -19.63 7.16 13.49
N GLY A 477 -19.96 8.44 13.66
CA GLY A 477 -20.57 8.92 14.91
C GLY A 477 -21.87 8.17 15.21
N GLU A 478 -22.11 7.87 16.48
CA GLU A 478 -23.24 7.05 16.94
C GLU A 478 -23.29 5.61 16.38
N GLN A 479 -22.24 5.15 15.69
CA GLN A 479 -22.17 3.81 15.10
C GLN A 479 -21.26 2.87 15.92
N TYR A 480 -21.26 1.60 15.52
CA TYR A 480 -20.43 0.55 16.08
C TYR A 480 -20.09 -0.48 15.00
N LYS A 481 -19.06 -1.29 15.26
CA LYS A 481 -18.73 -2.50 14.51
C LYS A 481 -18.80 -3.68 15.44
N HIS A 482 -19.25 -4.83 14.94
CA HIS A 482 -19.34 -6.05 15.73
C HIS A 482 -18.74 -7.24 14.97
N PHE A 483 -18.28 -8.22 15.73
CA PHE A 483 -17.65 -9.44 15.25
C PHE A 483 -18.27 -10.62 16.00
N GLY A 484 -19.10 -11.38 15.28
CA GLY A 484 -19.75 -12.56 15.81
C GLY A 484 -18.78 -13.72 15.95
N MET A 485 -18.90 -14.46 17.03
CA MET A 485 -18.11 -15.66 17.28
C MET A 485 -18.98 -16.79 17.84
N ASN A 486 -18.69 -18.00 17.39
CA ASN A 486 -19.32 -19.22 17.91
C ASN A 486 -18.26 -20.03 18.66
N VAL A 487 -18.36 -20.06 19.99
CA VAL A 487 -17.42 -20.75 20.86
C VAL A 487 -17.95 -22.15 21.11
N THR A 488 -17.20 -23.16 20.69
CA THR A 488 -17.60 -24.57 20.77
C THR A 488 -16.83 -25.36 21.82
N GLY A 489 -15.79 -24.77 22.42
CA GLY A 489 -14.98 -25.41 23.43
C GLY A 489 -15.67 -25.51 24.79
N SER A 490 -15.44 -26.61 25.50
CA SER A 490 -15.80 -26.78 26.91
C SER A 490 -14.61 -26.41 27.81
N GLY A 491 -14.89 -25.86 29.00
CA GLY A 491 -13.85 -25.42 29.95
C GLY A 491 -13.67 -23.91 30.00
N THR A 492 -12.50 -23.44 30.47
CA THR A 492 -12.20 -22.01 30.56
C THR A 492 -11.83 -21.45 29.18
N CYS A 493 -12.73 -20.64 28.63
CA CYS A 493 -12.56 -19.99 27.34
C CYS A 493 -12.12 -18.53 27.51
N ARG A 494 -11.17 -18.07 26.71
CA ARG A 494 -10.72 -16.67 26.69
C ARG A 494 -10.75 -16.11 25.28
N LEU A 495 -11.21 -14.87 25.14
CA LEU A 495 -11.10 -14.05 23.93
C LEU A 495 -9.84 -13.19 24.03
N ARG A 496 -8.95 -13.34 23.06
CA ARG A 496 -7.66 -12.63 22.98
C ARG A 496 -7.53 -11.87 21.68
N GLY A 497 -6.71 -10.81 21.67
CA GLY A 497 -6.46 -9.98 20.50
C GLY A 497 -6.18 -8.53 20.88
N ARG A 498 -6.30 -7.60 19.94
CA ARG A 498 -6.10 -6.17 20.19
C ARG A 498 -7.10 -5.33 19.41
N VAL A 499 -7.54 -4.24 20.03
CA VAL A 499 -8.35 -3.19 19.39
C VAL A 499 -7.63 -1.87 19.56
N GLN A 500 -7.29 -1.22 18.46
CA GLN A 500 -6.58 0.06 18.45
C GLN A 500 -7.31 1.08 17.60
N VAL A 501 -7.43 2.32 18.07
CA VAL A 501 -8.01 3.43 17.33
C VAL A 501 -6.90 4.18 16.63
N LEU A 502 -6.81 4.01 15.32
CA LEU A 502 -5.77 4.61 14.48
C LEU A 502 -5.94 6.13 14.35
N ARG A 503 -7.19 6.61 14.18
CA ARG A 503 -7.51 8.05 14.02
C ARG A 503 -8.97 8.37 14.35
N GLY A 504 -9.24 9.64 14.65
CA GLY A 504 -10.60 10.20 14.81
C GLY A 504 -10.81 10.89 16.16
N GLY A 505 -11.00 12.22 16.16
CA GLY A 505 -11.35 13.04 17.34
C GLY A 505 -10.57 12.69 18.62
N ASN A 506 -11.25 12.69 19.76
CA ASN A 506 -10.77 11.97 20.95
C ASN A 506 -10.74 10.49 20.60
N ARG A 507 -9.61 9.80 20.62
CA ARG A 507 -9.47 8.44 20.04
C ARG A 507 -10.19 7.35 20.86
N ASP A 508 -11.22 7.73 21.61
CA ASP A 508 -11.96 6.92 22.57
C ASP A 508 -13.04 6.11 21.85
N VAL A 509 -12.98 4.79 22.03
CA VAL A 509 -14.06 3.85 21.70
C VAL A 509 -14.40 3.02 22.93
N HIS A 510 -15.55 2.37 22.90
CA HIS A 510 -15.91 1.36 23.91
C HIS A 510 -15.77 -0.02 23.27
N VAL A 511 -15.10 -0.93 23.98
CA VAL A 511 -14.96 -2.33 23.57
C VAL A 511 -15.85 -3.16 24.47
N VAL A 512 -16.84 -3.84 23.90
CA VAL A 512 -17.87 -4.57 24.65
C VAL A 512 -17.93 -6.01 24.17
N VAL A 513 -18.07 -6.97 25.07
CA VAL A 513 -18.34 -8.37 24.73
C VAL A 513 -19.71 -8.75 25.27
N LEU A 514 -20.58 -9.24 24.38
CA LEU A 514 -21.98 -9.58 24.66
C LEU A 514 -22.28 -11.01 24.22
N THR A 515 -23.32 -11.62 24.78
CA THR A 515 -23.94 -12.80 24.16
C THR A 515 -24.74 -12.35 22.92
N ALA A 516 -25.04 -13.29 22.01
CA ALA A 516 -25.91 -12.99 20.88
C ALA A 516 -27.31 -12.48 21.30
N GLU A 517 -27.83 -12.95 22.45
CA GLU A 517 -29.10 -12.50 23.01
C GLU A 517 -29.03 -11.05 23.54
N GLU A 518 -27.94 -10.69 24.21
CA GLU A 518 -27.70 -9.34 24.76
C GLU A 518 -27.32 -8.32 23.68
N PHE A 519 -26.84 -8.80 22.52
CA PHE A 519 -26.56 -7.93 21.38
C PHE A 519 -27.85 -7.39 20.73
N GLU A 520 -28.97 -8.12 20.77
CA GLU A 520 -30.26 -7.66 20.24
C GLU A 520 -30.73 -6.33 20.88
N PRO A 521 -30.87 -6.21 22.21
CA PRO A 521 -31.22 -4.94 22.85
C PRO A 521 -30.12 -3.88 22.69
N TYR A 522 -28.84 -4.26 22.58
CA TYR A 522 -27.75 -3.33 22.29
C TYR A 522 -27.97 -2.57 20.98
N LYS A 523 -28.42 -3.26 19.91
CA LYS A 523 -28.64 -2.64 18.58
C LYS A 523 -29.62 -1.47 18.64
N VAL A 524 -30.64 -1.57 19.48
CA VAL A 524 -31.73 -0.58 19.63
C VAL A 524 -31.55 0.36 20.82
N LYS A 525 -30.36 0.41 21.44
CA LYS A 525 -30.07 1.21 22.65
C LYS A 525 -30.98 0.84 23.85
N GLY A 526 -31.45 -0.41 23.89
CA GLY A 526 -32.19 -0.98 25.03
C GLY A 526 -31.28 -1.38 26.20
N PRO A 527 -31.84 -1.83 27.33
CA PRO A 527 -31.05 -2.36 28.44
C PRO A 527 -30.43 -3.72 28.06
N TYR A 528 -29.15 -3.90 28.39
CA TYR A 528 -28.42 -5.15 28.20
C TYR A 528 -27.44 -5.38 29.35
N SER A 529 -27.09 -6.64 29.57
CA SER A 529 -26.01 -7.08 30.44
C SER A 529 -24.80 -7.45 29.59
N GLU A 530 -23.61 -7.05 30.05
CA GLU A 530 -22.38 -7.31 29.32
C GLU A 530 -21.48 -8.31 30.04
N ILE A 531 -20.78 -9.11 29.25
CA ILE A 531 -19.74 -10.01 29.76
C ILE A 531 -18.51 -9.17 30.12
N PHE A 532 -18.20 -8.19 29.28
CA PHE A 532 -17.06 -7.32 29.46
C PHE A 532 -17.32 -5.97 28.81
N ARG A 533 -16.78 -4.90 29.42
CA ARG A 533 -16.69 -3.59 28.80
C ARG A 533 -15.43 -2.85 29.23
N GLU A 534 -14.69 -2.39 28.23
CA GLU A 534 -13.72 -1.32 28.36
C GLU A 534 -14.31 -0.01 27.86
N ARG A 535 -14.12 1.09 28.61
CA ARG A 535 -14.67 2.41 28.26
C ARG A 535 -13.55 3.38 27.92
N ASN A 536 -13.82 4.24 26.94
CA ASN A 536 -12.96 5.35 26.53
C ASN A 536 -11.49 4.93 26.30
N THR A 537 -11.30 3.81 25.58
CA THR A 537 -9.97 3.33 25.23
C THR A 537 -9.63 3.69 23.80
N SER A 538 -8.35 3.95 23.53
CA SER A 538 -7.79 4.11 22.19
C SER A 538 -6.88 2.95 21.78
N ASP A 539 -6.56 2.06 22.72
CA ASP A 539 -5.74 0.88 22.51
C ASP A 539 -6.01 -0.11 23.65
N TYR A 540 -6.50 -1.30 23.31
CA TYR A 540 -6.87 -2.31 24.29
C TYR A 540 -6.44 -3.69 23.83
N THR A 541 -5.70 -4.38 24.69
CA THR A 541 -5.39 -5.81 24.49
C THR A 541 -6.50 -6.63 25.13
N LEU A 542 -7.21 -7.41 24.32
CA LEU A 542 -8.27 -8.30 24.76
C LEU A 542 -7.65 -9.50 25.51
N ASP A 543 -8.12 -9.74 26.72
CA ASP A 543 -7.97 -11.01 27.44
C ASP A 543 -9.22 -11.22 28.32
N VAL A 544 -10.33 -11.56 27.66
CA VAL A 544 -11.67 -11.61 28.26
C VAL A 544 -12.09 -13.05 28.48
N GLU A 545 -12.47 -13.41 29.71
CA GLU A 545 -13.00 -14.73 30.01
C GLU A 545 -14.45 -14.88 29.51
N LEU A 546 -14.73 -15.97 28.81
CA LEU A 546 -16.05 -16.27 28.26
C LEU A 546 -16.75 -17.32 29.13
N PRO A 547 -18.06 -17.19 29.41
CA PRO A 547 -18.80 -18.07 30.32
C PRO A 547 -18.86 -19.56 29.92
N GLY A 548 -18.58 -19.89 28.66
CA GLY A 548 -18.61 -21.25 28.15
C GLY A 548 -18.88 -21.32 26.65
N PRO A 549 -19.36 -22.46 26.13
CA PRO A 549 -19.75 -22.57 24.74
C PRO A 549 -21.02 -21.75 24.47
N GLY A 550 -21.06 -21.05 23.34
CA GLY A 550 -22.15 -20.15 23.01
C GLY A 550 -21.81 -19.17 21.89
N ARG A 551 -22.81 -18.37 21.51
CA ARG A 551 -22.64 -17.30 20.51
C ARG A 551 -22.41 -15.98 21.22
N TYR A 552 -21.34 -15.31 20.83
CA TYR A 552 -20.91 -14.04 21.41
C TYR A 552 -20.64 -13.00 20.33
N GLU A 553 -20.63 -11.74 20.72
CA GLU A 553 -20.38 -10.59 19.85
C GLU A 553 -19.34 -9.69 20.51
N LEU A 554 -18.21 -9.48 19.84
CA LEU A 554 -17.27 -8.41 20.18
C LEU A 554 -17.72 -7.13 19.48
N VAL A 555 -17.97 -6.06 20.22
CA VAL A 555 -18.44 -4.78 19.70
C VAL A 555 -17.42 -3.69 19.98
N VAL A 556 -17.00 -2.98 18.93
CA VAL A 556 -16.23 -1.73 19.03
C VAL A 556 -17.16 -0.57 18.71
N SER A 557 -17.39 0.31 19.68
CA SER A 557 -18.45 1.31 19.64
C SER A 557 -17.91 2.74 19.66
N ASN A 558 -18.38 3.55 18.72
CA ASN A 558 -18.18 5.00 18.68
C ASN A 558 -19.47 5.76 19.06
N ARG A 559 -20.33 5.13 19.88
CA ARG A 559 -21.60 5.76 20.27
C ARG A 559 -21.45 7.00 21.16
N THR A 560 -20.25 7.25 21.67
CA THR A 560 -19.91 8.45 22.47
C THR A 560 -19.60 9.68 21.62
N SER A 561 -19.29 9.51 20.33
CA SER A 561 -19.05 10.64 19.41
C SER A 561 -20.24 10.84 18.48
N TRP A 562 -20.75 12.07 18.36
CA TRP A 562 -21.91 12.35 17.51
C TRP A 562 -21.55 12.55 16.04
N LEU A 563 -20.44 13.23 15.74
CA LEU A 563 -20.10 13.64 14.38
C LEU A 563 -18.80 12.99 13.86
N THR A 564 -17.86 12.69 14.75
CA THR A 564 -16.51 12.32 14.34
C THR A 564 -16.38 10.80 14.18
N PRO A 565 -16.09 10.30 12.97
CA PRO A 565 -15.82 8.88 12.77
C PRO A 565 -14.49 8.47 13.44
N LYS A 566 -14.42 7.22 13.91
CA LYS A 566 -13.19 6.57 14.37
C LYS A 566 -12.74 5.55 13.35
N TYR A 567 -11.45 5.42 13.15
CA TYR A 567 -10.86 4.36 12.36
C TYR A 567 -10.15 3.43 13.31
N VAL A 568 -10.62 2.19 13.36
CA VAL A 568 -10.18 1.18 14.31
C VAL A 568 -9.50 0.04 13.58
N LEU A 569 -8.47 -0.49 14.20
CA LEU A 569 -7.74 -1.68 13.82
C LEU A 569 -8.03 -2.75 14.86
N VAL A 570 -8.55 -3.89 14.39
CA VAL A 570 -8.86 -5.06 15.22
C VAL A 570 -7.94 -6.18 14.77
N GLU A 571 -7.05 -6.62 15.64
CA GLU A 571 -5.93 -7.50 15.29
C GLU A 571 -5.94 -8.78 16.12
N ASN A 572 -5.67 -9.89 15.43
CA ASN A 572 -5.45 -11.22 15.99
C ASN A 572 -6.50 -11.62 17.03
N VAL A 573 -7.76 -11.25 16.79
CA VAL A 573 -8.86 -11.59 17.68
C VAL A 573 -9.22 -13.05 17.47
N ARG A 574 -9.06 -13.84 18.52
CA ARG A 574 -9.36 -15.28 18.55
C ARG A 574 -9.83 -15.69 19.93
N TRP A 575 -10.65 -16.74 19.99
CA TRP A 575 -10.98 -17.39 21.24
C TRP A 575 -10.19 -18.68 21.39
N GLU A 576 -9.82 -19.01 22.63
CA GLU A 576 -9.10 -20.22 23.00
C GLU A 576 -9.76 -20.82 24.24
N CYS A 577 -10.08 -22.11 24.19
CA CYS A 577 -10.60 -22.87 25.33
C CYS A 577 -9.62 -24.00 25.66
N SER A 578 -9.19 -24.06 26.91
CA SER A 578 -8.48 -25.22 27.44
C SER A 578 -9.49 -26.25 27.93
N GLY A 579 -9.60 -27.37 27.22
CA GLY A 579 -10.45 -28.47 27.65
C GLY A 579 -10.02 -29.00 29.03
N ALA A 580 -10.97 -29.30 29.90
CA ALA A 580 -10.69 -30.12 31.07
C ALA A 580 -10.20 -31.49 30.60
N ALA A 581 -9.10 -31.98 31.13
CA ALA A 581 -8.71 -33.38 30.94
C ALA A 581 -9.83 -34.25 31.53
N SER A 582 -10.60 -34.90 30.65
CA SER A 582 -11.60 -35.90 31.01
C SER A 582 -10.95 -37.19 31.45
#